data_AF-A0A7S8IFK1-F1
#
_entry.id   AF-A0A7S8IFK1-F1
#
_cell.length_a   1.000
_cell.length_b   1.000
_cell.length_c   1.000
_cell.angle_alpha   90.00
_cell.angle_beta   90.00
_cell.angle_gamma   90.00
#
_symmetry.space_group_name_H-M   'P 1'
#
loop_
_entity.id
_entity.type
_entity.pdbx_description
1 polymer ?
#
loop_
_entity_poly.entity_id
_entity_poly.type
_entity_poly.pdbx_seq_one_letter_code
_entity_poly.pdbx_strand_id
1 'polypeptide(L)'
;MIEKLQYKDVKALQVLSLEELQALWELVPTERQKAYRTAYDREVRNAGAIGSDDLEQRVAAELLLRYVESALVPVGSRWARTPERVQEAARENDLPELTDKTSQTASSKPSPKVILGMGLVGVIFLLLMLMRLLGGGDSENLPEMTLEATYTPTPEVSPTPTPLALEAQDDVITDGDSDRAVAYPVNLQVILPDGSAPRVWVVQRREVRAAQWNFDPNPDIASFVNGMSVRPVIGIPWSEDNASLFENIEDGTVFNLTMNTGAILSYEFATRDEVLRSDTRIFRQVGPGLVLLLIGETDIDGLPTGTRTLVSASYSAEQELSRGGELLGLTAIVQEGEIGSTLEFNDGVSVALQNMQSLSDLSDVPAGQQALLFDLDVIADTESIATNLWQIELVDAGGQVYLPNTTLLQYASYGTLPDEIPAFARIPSSLAFLVPQDFPGGRLLISDDSGQRIAFRFTLEQPELSVEYDGLDVRLVSVTTIEGQITTRLRIYNGQTTAIYFTQDDIWLSLGYAPDPPGPRNPAEGLQPFTLLPEQAVDLTLVWYWGGEPFGALQVGTYRFAIQIHRSN
;
A
#
# COMPACT_ATOMS: atom_id res chain seq x y z
N MET A 1 -44.40 -2.78 22.62
CA MET A 1 -44.00 -3.03 21.22
C MET A 1 -42.52 -2.71 21.11
N ILE A 2 -41.79 -3.30 20.17
CA ILE A 2 -40.42 -2.84 19.88
C ILE A 2 -40.57 -1.68 18.90
N GLU A 3 -40.17 -0.47 19.30
CA GLU A 3 -40.11 0.66 18.38
C GLU A 3 -38.96 0.43 17.39
N LYS A 4 -39.27 0.46 16.10
CA LYS A 4 -38.27 0.40 15.04
C LYS A 4 -37.83 1.83 14.72
N LEU A 5 -36.52 2.03 14.53
CA LEU A 5 -35.99 3.27 13.99
C LEU A 5 -36.57 3.49 12.59
N GLN A 6 -37.42 4.51 12.44
CA GLN A 6 -38.02 4.92 11.18
C GLN A 6 -37.29 6.14 10.60
N TYR A 7 -37.27 6.25 9.27
CA TYR A 7 -36.75 7.43 8.59
C TYR A 7 -37.57 8.68 8.95
N LYS A 8 -36.85 9.76 9.24
CA LYS A 8 -37.38 11.10 9.47
C LYS A 8 -36.53 12.08 8.68
N ASP A 9 -37.16 12.99 7.95
CA ASP A 9 -36.42 14.09 7.30
C ASP A 9 -35.96 15.13 8.33
N VAL A 10 -35.01 15.99 7.94
CA VAL A 10 -34.39 16.99 8.82
C VAL A 10 -35.41 17.99 9.38
N LYS A 11 -36.48 18.33 8.65
CA LYS A 11 -37.52 19.25 9.14
C LYS A 11 -38.42 18.56 10.16
N ALA A 12 -38.72 17.28 9.98
CA ALA A 12 -39.43 16.48 10.97
C ALA A 12 -38.61 16.34 12.27
N LEU A 13 -37.27 16.20 12.18
CA LEU A 13 -36.38 16.17 13.35
C LEU A 13 -36.27 17.54 14.05
N GLN A 14 -36.25 18.65 13.30
CA GLN A 14 -36.18 20.02 13.83
C GLN A 14 -37.40 20.46 14.67
N VAL A 15 -38.51 19.72 14.64
CA VAL A 15 -39.73 20.01 15.42
C VAL A 15 -39.80 19.19 16.72
N LEU A 16 -38.92 18.21 16.91
CA LEU A 16 -38.87 17.37 18.10
C LEU A 16 -38.14 18.05 19.26
N SER A 17 -38.52 17.69 20.49
CA SER A 17 -37.78 18.06 21.69
C SER A 17 -36.46 17.29 21.82
N LEU A 18 -35.56 17.78 22.69
CA LEU A 18 -34.28 17.13 22.97
C LEU A 18 -34.46 15.70 23.52
N GLU A 19 -35.49 15.47 24.35
CA GLU A 19 -35.82 14.16 24.92
C GLU A 19 -36.27 13.17 23.83
N GLU A 20 -37.10 13.61 22.87
CA GLU A 20 -37.52 12.81 21.72
C GLU A 20 -36.37 12.51 20.75
N LEU A 21 -35.47 13.48 20.54
CA LEU A 21 -34.25 13.28 19.74
C LEU A 21 -33.29 12.29 20.39
N GLN A 22 -33.12 12.34 21.72
CA GLN A 22 -32.31 11.36 22.44
C GLN A 22 -32.93 9.95 22.39
N ALA A 23 -34.25 9.82 22.59
CA ALA A 23 -34.93 8.54 22.46
C ALA A 23 -34.74 7.90 21.06
N LEU A 24 -34.79 8.71 19.99
CA LEU A 24 -34.50 8.25 18.62
C LEU A 24 -33.04 7.86 18.42
N TRP A 25 -32.10 8.54 19.08
CA TRP A 25 -30.68 8.18 19.06
C TRP A 25 -30.41 6.85 19.77
N GLU A 26 -31.08 6.58 20.89
CA GLU A 26 -30.94 5.34 21.65
C GLU A 26 -31.46 4.10 20.89
N LEU A 27 -32.32 4.28 19.89
CA LEU A 27 -32.73 3.22 18.94
C LEU A 27 -31.68 2.90 17.86
N VAL A 28 -30.59 3.67 17.74
CA VAL A 28 -29.48 3.39 16.82
C VAL A 28 -28.54 2.34 17.45
N PRO A 29 -28.08 1.30 16.72
CA PRO A 29 -27.12 0.33 17.26
C PRO A 29 -25.85 0.99 17.80
N THR A 30 -25.38 0.54 18.97
CA THR A 30 -24.29 1.17 19.74
C THR A 30 -22.97 1.30 18.97
N GLU A 31 -22.64 0.33 18.10
CA GLU A 31 -21.48 0.40 17.21
C GLU A 31 -21.59 1.55 16.21
N ARG A 32 -22.78 1.76 15.63
CA ARG A 32 -23.07 2.89 14.73
C ARG A 32 -23.10 4.22 15.48
N GLN A 33 -23.65 4.25 16.71
CA GLN A 33 -23.57 5.43 17.58
C GLN A 33 -22.10 5.86 17.80
N LYS A 34 -21.22 4.90 18.11
CA LYS A 34 -19.78 5.14 18.30
C LYS A 34 -19.14 5.64 17.01
N ALA A 35 -19.37 4.97 15.87
CA ALA A 35 -18.79 5.36 14.58
C ALA A 35 -19.23 6.77 14.13
N TYR A 36 -20.52 7.10 14.26
CA TYR A 36 -21.05 8.42 13.93
C TYR A 36 -20.55 9.51 14.87
N ARG A 37 -20.41 9.23 16.18
CA ARG A 37 -19.79 10.17 17.13
C ARG A 37 -18.33 10.43 16.77
N THR A 38 -17.53 9.39 16.54
CA THR A 38 -16.13 9.54 16.11
C THR A 38 -15.98 10.26 14.77
N ALA A 39 -16.96 10.17 13.86
CA ALA A 39 -17.00 10.99 12.66
C ALA A 39 -17.29 12.47 12.97
N TYR A 40 -18.30 12.77 13.79
CA TYR A 40 -18.63 14.14 14.20
C TYR A 40 -17.48 14.82 14.98
N ASP A 41 -16.93 14.14 15.99
CA ASP A 41 -15.81 14.62 16.81
C ASP A 41 -14.57 14.94 15.95
N ARG A 42 -14.40 14.23 14.83
CA ARG A 42 -13.33 14.47 13.84
C ARG A 42 -13.60 15.72 13.01
N GLU A 43 -14.82 15.98 12.56
CA GLU A 43 -15.15 17.23 11.86
C GLU A 43 -14.99 18.44 12.79
N VAL A 44 -15.47 18.35 14.04
CA VAL A 44 -15.26 19.38 15.08
C VAL A 44 -13.77 19.63 15.34
N ARG A 45 -12.95 18.58 15.39
CA ARG A 45 -11.48 18.68 15.52
C ARG A 45 -10.83 19.34 14.30
N ASN A 46 -11.20 18.92 13.10
CA ASN A 46 -10.62 19.42 11.85
C ASN A 46 -10.95 20.90 11.63
N ALA A 47 -12.19 21.31 11.97
CA ALA A 47 -12.62 22.70 11.96
C ALA A 47 -12.00 23.57 13.09
N GLY A 48 -11.29 22.97 14.04
CA GLY A 48 -10.74 23.67 15.21
C GLY A 48 -11.80 24.16 16.19
N ALA A 49 -12.99 23.57 16.19
CA ALA A 49 -14.15 24.02 16.95
C ALA A 49 -14.22 23.49 18.40
N ILE A 50 -13.36 22.53 18.77
CA ILE A 50 -13.36 21.86 20.09
C ILE A 50 -13.43 22.89 21.23
N GLY A 51 -14.50 22.82 22.04
CA GLY A 51 -14.65 23.66 23.22
C GLY A 51 -15.14 25.08 22.92
N SER A 52 -15.79 25.28 21.78
CA SER A 52 -16.43 26.54 21.41
C SER A 52 -17.82 26.28 20.82
N ASP A 53 -18.85 26.36 21.67
CA ASP A 53 -20.26 26.09 21.34
C ASP A 53 -20.72 26.80 20.04
N ASP A 54 -20.32 28.07 19.87
CA ASP A 54 -20.62 28.90 18.69
C ASP A 54 -19.99 28.39 17.37
N LEU A 55 -18.88 27.63 17.46
CA LEU A 55 -18.23 26.99 16.31
C LEU A 55 -18.74 25.58 16.10
N GLU A 56 -18.96 24.80 17.16
CA GLU A 56 -19.55 23.46 17.07
C GLU A 56 -20.97 23.52 16.48
N GLN A 57 -21.77 24.54 16.84
CA GLN A 57 -23.09 24.78 16.23
C GLN A 57 -23.00 25.07 14.72
N ARG A 58 -21.94 25.74 14.24
CA ARG A 58 -21.72 26.00 12.81
C ARG A 58 -21.32 24.74 12.06
N VAL A 59 -20.43 23.93 12.63
CA VAL A 59 -20.04 22.62 12.08
C VAL A 59 -21.28 21.72 11.97
N ALA A 60 -22.10 21.63 13.03
CA ALA A 60 -23.35 20.87 13.01
C ALA A 60 -24.34 21.36 11.93
N ALA A 61 -24.50 22.68 11.77
CA ALA A 61 -25.33 23.26 10.71
C ALA A 61 -24.79 22.96 9.30
N GLU A 62 -23.48 23.00 9.10
CA GLU A 62 -22.85 22.68 7.81
C GLU A 62 -23.01 21.19 7.46
N LEU A 63 -22.81 20.28 8.41
CA LEU A 63 -23.00 18.85 8.18
C LEU A 63 -24.47 18.52 7.85
N LEU A 64 -25.44 19.21 8.47
CA LEU A 64 -26.85 19.10 8.11
C LEU A 64 -27.14 19.64 6.69
N LEU A 65 -26.52 20.75 6.28
CA LEU A 65 -26.61 21.25 4.91
C LEU A 65 -26.03 20.26 3.89
N ARG A 66 -24.82 19.72 4.13
CA ARG A 66 -24.19 18.69 3.28
C ARG A 66 -25.07 17.44 3.16
N TYR A 67 -25.75 17.03 4.23
CA TYR A 67 -26.73 15.94 4.17
C TYR A 67 -27.97 16.30 3.33
N VAL A 68 -28.56 17.49 3.52
CA VAL A 68 -29.77 17.92 2.80
C VAL A 68 -29.52 18.15 1.30
N GLU A 69 -28.39 18.74 0.93
CA GLU A 69 -28.09 19.11 -0.45
C GLU A 69 -27.45 17.97 -1.26
N SER A 70 -26.59 17.16 -0.63
CA SER A 70 -25.80 16.13 -1.31
C SER A 70 -26.07 14.70 -0.85
N ALA A 71 -27.04 14.47 0.05
CA ALA A 71 -27.32 13.17 0.68
C ALA A 71 -26.06 12.53 1.32
N LEU A 72 -25.17 13.39 1.83
CA LEU A 72 -23.83 13.03 2.29
C LEU A 72 -23.89 12.45 3.71
N VAL A 73 -23.39 11.22 3.90
CA VAL A 73 -23.38 10.51 5.19
C VAL A 73 -21.98 10.03 5.56
N PRO A 74 -21.64 9.90 6.86
CA PRO A 74 -20.33 9.41 7.28
C PRO A 74 -20.22 7.89 7.11
N VAL A 75 -19.21 7.45 6.37
CA VAL A 75 -18.89 6.04 6.09
C VAL A 75 -17.43 5.80 6.49
N GLY A 76 -17.21 5.50 7.77
CA GLY A 76 -15.89 5.31 8.36
C GLY A 76 -15.08 6.60 8.47
N SER A 77 -13.94 6.65 7.78
CA SER A 77 -13.05 7.82 7.74
C SER A 77 -13.55 8.95 6.82
N ARG A 78 -14.41 8.65 5.85
CA ARG A 78 -14.85 9.58 4.80
C ARG A 78 -16.36 9.84 4.84
N TRP A 79 -16.79 10.92 4.17
CA TRP A 79 -18.19 11.16 3.85
C TRP A 79 -18.49 10.67 2.43
N ALA A 80 -19.65 10.06 2.23
CA ALA A 80 -20.07 9.52 0.93
C ALA A 80 -21.51 9.94 0.60
N ARG A 81 -21.82 10.17 -0.68
CA ARG A 81 -23.17 10.41 -1.15
C ARG A 81 -23.97 9.12 -1.12
N THR A 82 -25.10 9.12 -0.41
CA THR A 82 -26.02 7.97 -0.36
C THR A 82 -26.64 7.73 -1.74
N PRO A 83 -26.55 6.52 -2.33
CA PRO A 83 -27.20 6.21 -3.60
C PRO A 83 -28.72 6.38 -3.51
N GLU A 84 -29.36 6.83 -4.59
CA GLU A 84 -30.79 7.20 -4.60
C GLU A 84 -31.69 6.03 -4.14
N ARG A 85 -31.46 4.82 -4.67
CA ARG A 85 -32.13 3.58 -4.23
C ARG A 85 -32.08 3.32 -2.71
N VAL A 86 -31.02 3.76 -2.03
CA VAL A 86 -30.84 3.59 -0.58
C VAL A 86 -31.56 4.70 0.19
N GLN A 87 -31.64 5.90 -0.37
CA GLN A 87 -32.47 6.98 0.18
C GLN A 87 -33.96 6.66 0.04
N GLU A 88 -34.37 6.05 -1.08
CA GLU A 88 -35.76 5.64 -1.35
C GLU A 88 -36.19 4.51 -0.42
N ALA A 89 -35.44 3.39 -0.35
CA ALA A 89 -35.71 2.31 0.60
C ALA A 89 -35.77 2.82 2.05
N ALA A 90 -34.86 3.73 2.45
CA ALA A 90 -34.92 4.36 3.76
C ALA A 90 -36.21 5.16 3.98
N ARG A 91 -36.63 6.01 3.03
CA ARG A 91 -37.89 6.79 3.11
C ARG A 91 -39.12 5.88 3.22
N GLU A 92 -39.13 4.77 2.51
CA GLU A 92 -40.21 3.78 2.53
C GLU A 92 -40.17 2.89 3.79
N ASN A 93 -39.08 2.97 4.56
CA ASN A 93 -38.78 2.15 5.75
C ASN A 93 -38.61 0.65 5.43
N ASP A 94 -38.21 0.34 4.21
CA ASP A 94 -37.93 -1.02 3.76
C ASP A 94 -36.42 -1.31 3.77
N LEU A 95 -36.07 -2.58 3.90
CA LEU A 95 -34.70 -3.05 3.74
C LEU A 95 -34.50 -3.43 2.27
N PRO A 96 -33.61 -2.76 1.51
CA PRO A 96 -33.48 -3.02 0.08
C PRO A 96 -33.03 -4.47 -0.15
N GLU A 97 -33.89 -5.29 -0.77
CA GLU A 97 -33.54 -6.64 -1.18
C GLU A 97 -32.34 -6.59 -2.14
N LEU A 98 -31.21 -7.17 -1.71
CA LEU A 98 -30.02 -7.35 -2.53
C LEU A 98 -30.34 -8.36 -3.65
N THR A 99 -30.81 -7.82 -4.78
CA THR A 99 -31.23 -8.59 -5.94
C THR A 99 -30.35 -8.25 -7.15
N ASP A 100 -29.58 -9.23 -7.59
CA ASP A 100 -28.68 -9.11 -8.75
C ASP A 100 -29.46 -9.03 -10.06
N LYS A 101 -29.78 -7.80 -10.50
CA LYS A 101 -30.10 -7.52 -11.91
C LYS A 101 -29.44 -6.23 -12.40
N THR A 102 -28.50 -6.41 -13.33
CA THR A 102 -28.03 -5.36 -14.25
C THR A 102 -29.19 -4.71 -14.98
N SER A 103 -29.19 -3.39 -15.11
CA SER A 103 -30.07 -2.65 -16.02
C SER A 103 -29.40 -1.37 -16.50
N GLN A 104 -29.53 -1.10 -17.79
CA GLN A 104 -28.92 0.03 -18.50
C GLN A 104 -29.72 1.31 -18.26
N THR A 105 -29.06 2.47 -18.21
CA THR A 105 -29.73 3.79 -18.23
C THR A 105 -29.06 4.73 -19.22
N ALA A 106 -29.87 5.55 -19.90
CA ALA A 106 -29.46 6.41 -21.01
C ALA A 106 -29.19 7.86 -20.59
N SER A 107 -28.40 8.58 -21.40
CA SER A 107 -27.89 9.93 -21.12
C SER A 107 -28.93 11.06 -21.24
N SER A 108 -28.85 12.06 -20.34
CA SER A 108 -29.34 13.43 -20.58
C SER A 108 -28.50 14.46 -19.80
N LYS A 109 -28.49 15.74 -20.24
CA LYS A 109 -27.59 16.80 -19.72
C LYS A 109 -28.29 17.77 -18.75
N PRO A 110 -27.59 18.29 -17.70
CA PRO A 110 -28.09 19.35 -16.80
C PRO A 110 -27.85 20.77 -17.35
N SER A 111 -28.23 21.81 -16.58
CA SER A 111 -28.41 23.20 -17.07
C SER A 111 -27.69 24.31 -16.26
N PRO A 112 -27.52 25.55 -16.80
CA PRO A 112 -26.46 26.50 -16.40
C PRO A 112 -26.52 27.19 -15.02
N LYS A 113 -27.35 26.77 -14.06
CA LYS A 113 -27.57 27.53 -12.80
C LYS A 113 -26.48 27.35 -11.71
N VAL A 114 -25.53 26.43 -11.90
CA VAL A 114 -24.56 26.04 -10.85
C VAL A 114 -23.37 27.00 -10.71
N ILE A 115 -23.00 27.72 -11.79
CA ILE A 115 -21.70 28.40 -11.92
C ILE A 115 -21.53 29.58 -10.93
N LEU A 116 -22.61 30.20 -10.43
CA LEU A 116 -22.52 31.43 -9.62
C LEU A 116 -22.11 31.21 -8.15
N GLY A 117 -22.05 29.96 -7.65
CA GLY A 117 -21.86 29.68 -6.22
C GLY A 117 -20.42 29.69 -5.71
N MET A 118 -19.44 29.31 -6.54
CA MET A 118 -18.10 28.94 -6.05
C MET A 118 -17.21 30.11 -5.60
N GLY A 119 -17.45 31.34 -6.07
CA GLY A 119 -16.54 32.47 -5.82
C GLY A 119 -16.46 32.97 -4.37
N LEU A 120 -17.40 32.59 -3.50
CA LEU A 120 -17.48 33.14 -2.12
C LEU A 120 -16.60 32.38 -1.10
N VAL A 121 -16.27 31.12 -1.35
CA VAL A 121 -15.66 30.22 -0.35
C VAL A 121 -14.16 30.52 -0.16
N GLY A 122 -13.43 30.83 -1.24
CA GLY A 122 -11.97 31.01 -1.19
C GLY A 122 -11.49 32.14 -0.28
N VAL A 123 -12.28 33.21 -0.12
CA VAL A 123 -11.94 34.37 0.70
C VAL A 123 -11.89 34.04 2.20
N ILE A 124 -12.69 33.07 2.66
CA ILE A 124 -12.77 32.67 4.07
C ILE A 124 -11.53 31.86 4.47
N PHE A 125 -11.02 31.02 3.56
CA PHE A 125 -9.92 30.10 3.84
C PHE A 125 -8.60 30.82 4.13
N LEU A 126 -8.32 31.91 3.39
CA LEU A 126 -7.10 32.72 3.55
C LEU A 126 -6.98 33.36 4.94
N LEU A 127 -8.11 33.65 5.59
CA LEU A 127 -8.16 34.40 6.84
C LEU A 127 -7.94 33.52 8.08
N LEU A 128 -8.29 32.23 8.00
CA LEU A 128 -8.07 31.25 9.07
C LEU A 128 -6.60 30.82 9.24
N MET A 129 -5.82 30.83 8.16
CA MET A 129 -4.42 30.34 8.21
C MET A 129 -3.50 31.25 9.05
N LEU A 130 -3.84 32.53 9.21
CA LEU A 130 -2.99 33.52 9.89
C LEU A 130 -2.92 33.36 11.43
N MET A 131 -3.82 32.58 12.05
CA MET A 131 -3.93 32.49 13.52
C MET A 131 -3.13 31.34 14.17
N ARG A 132 -2.51 30.43 13.42
CA ARG A 132 -1.82 29.24 13.98
C ARG A 132 -0.38 29.47 14.45
N LEU A 133 0.13 30.71 14.49
CA LEU A 133 1.55 30.99 14.73
C LEU A 133 1.98 31.23 16.19
N LEU A 134 1.11 31.03 17.20
CA LEU A 134 1.43 31.28 18.62
C LEU A 134 0.83 30.22 19.57
N GLY A 135 1.69 29.45 20.26
CA GLY A 135 1.34 28.68 21.49
C GLY A 135 1.87 27.24 21.54
N GLY A 136 2.42 26.82 22.70
CA GLY A 136 2.90 25.45 22.99
C GLY A 136 3.40 25.27 24.43
N GLY A 137 3.74 24.04 24.86
CA GLY A 137 4.37 23.73 26.16
C GLY A 137 4.33 22.24 26.58
N ASP A 138 5.37 21.76 27.27
CA ASP A 138 5.69 20.34 27.56
C ASP A 138 5.47 19.89 29.03
N SER A 139 5.59 18.57 29.32
CA SER A 139 6.43 18.01 30.43
C SER A 139 6.37 16.46 30.57
N GLU A 140 7.41 15.86 31.19
CA GLU A 140 7.72 14.40 31.27
C GLU A 140 7.60 13.79 32.71
N ASN A 141 7.80 12.46 32.91
CA ASN A 141 8.80 11.81 33.81
C ASN A 141 8.61 10.26 34.08
N LEU A 142 9.63 9.58 34.66
CA LEU A 142 9.81 8.11 34.90
C LEU A 142 10.48 7.85 36.32
N PRO A 143 11.17 6.73 36.74
CA PRO A 143 11.47 5.39 36.15
C PRO A 143 11.58 4.14 37.13
N GLU A 144 12.13 3.00 36.63
CA GLU A 144 13.02 1.95 37.26
C GLU A 144 12.59 0.73 38.15
N MET A 145 13.07 -0.48 37.72
CA MET A 145 13.73 -1.66 38.40
C MET A 145 13.06 -2.45 39.58
N THR A 146 13.41 -3.72 39.96
CA THR A 146 14.55 -4.65 39.68
C THR A 146 14.14 -6.17 39.67
N LEU A 147 15.07 -7.14 39.85
CA LEU A 147 15.02 -8.59 39.48
C LEU A 147 15.18 -9.61 40.65
N GLU A 148 14.82 -10.92 40.45
CA GLU A 148 15.67 -12.13 40.73
C GLU A 148 15.00 -13.53 40.47
N ALA A 149 15.67 -14.38 39.66
CA ALA A 149 15.93 -15.86 39.68
C ALA A 149 15.02 -16.90 40.41
N THR A 150 14.96 -18.22 40.10
CA THR A 150 15.42 -19.18 39.03
C THR A 150 14.92 -20.61 39.40
N TYR A 151 14.73 -21.57 38.45
CA TYR A 151 15.06 -23.04 38.53
C TYR A 151 14.40 -23.87 37.38
N THR A 152 14.99 -25.04 37.02
CA THR A 152 14.59 -25.86 35.84
C THR A 152 14.60 -27.38 36.11
N PRO A 153 13.62 -28.16 35.60
CA PRO A 153 13.66 -29.64 35.54
C PRO A 153 13.56 -30.25 34.12
N THR A 154 13.81 -31.56 34.06
CA THR A 154 13.81 -32.53 32.93
C THR A 154 12.61 -32.45 31.95
N PRO A 155 12.79 -32.74 30.64
CA PRO A 155 11.70 -32.71 29.65
C PRO A 155 10.68 -33.87 29.77
N GLU A 156 9.40 -33.52 29.65
CA GLU A 156 8.24 -34.41 29.39
C GLU A 156 7.35 -33.83 28.26
N VAL A 157 6.28 -34.53 27.87
CA VAL A 157 5.49 -34.28 26.65
C VAL A 157 3.99 -34.15 26.96
N SER A 158 3.28 -33.26 26.22
CA SER A 158 1.79 -33.08 26.19
C SER A 158 1.19 -32.23 27.34
N PRO A 159 0.00 -31.56 27.20
CA PRO A 159 -0.60 -30.87 26.04
C PRO A 159 -1.10 -29.40 26.29
N THR A 160 -1.45 -28.69 25.20
CA THR A 160 -2.36 -27.53 24.95
C THR A 160 -3.32 -27.07 26.09
N PRO A 161 -3.62 -25.75 26.35
CA PRO A 161 -3.84 -24.62 25.39
C PRO A 161 -3.25 -23.20 25.71
N THR A 162 -3.39 -22.31 24.72
CA THR A 162 -3.17 -20.83 24.59
C THR A 162 -4.03 -19.94 25.54
N PRO A 163 -3.73 -18.62 25.80
CA PRO A 163 -3.77 -17.53 24.78
C PRO A 163 -2.87 -16.26 24.96
N LEU A 164 -2.47 -15.64 23.82
CA LEU A 164 -2.16 -14.19 23.54
C LEU A 164 -1.17 -13.38 24.46
N ALA A 165 -0.44 -12.34 24.01
CA ALA A 165 -0.52 -11.51 22.78
C ALA A 165 0.84 -10.87 22.39
N LEU A 166 0.86 -10.19 21.22
CA LEU A 166 1.66 -8.98 20.90
C LEU A 166 3.20 -9.01 21.07
N GLU A 167 3.92 -9.46 20.03
CA GLU A 167 4.98 -8.73 19.28
C GLU A 167 5.04 -9.37 17.87
N ALA A 168 5.37 -8.70 16.76
CA ALA A 168 5.81 -7.31 16.58
C ALA A 168 4.67 -6.36 16.12
N GLN A 169 4.85 -5.07 16.39
CA GLN A 169 4.07 -3.97 15.82
C GLN A 169 4.78 -3.42 14.56
N ASP A 170 4.16 -2.47 13.88
CA ASP A 170 4.79 -1.69 12.80
C ASP A 170 6.09 -1.02 13.27
N ASP A 171 7.02 -0.77 12.34
CA ASP A 171 8.22 0.03 12.61
C ASP A 171 7.84 1.43 13.12
N VAL A 172 8.55 1.90 14.15
CA VAL A 172 8.22 3.14 14.84
C VAL A 172 8.51 4.34 13.94
N ILE A 173 7.45 4.90 13.36
CA ILE A 173 7.48 6.10 12.51
C ILE A 173 8.22 7.23 13.25
N THR A 174 9.48 7.40 12.87
CA THR A 174 10.38 8.44 13.37
C THR A 174 10.59 9.45 12.26
N ASP A 175 10.62 10.74 12.58
CA ASP A 175 10.59 11.78 11.56
C ASP A 175 11.92 11.82 10.79
N GLY A 176 11.85 11.56 9.48
CA GLY A 176 13.02 11.39 8.60
C GLY A 176 13.11 10.06 7.84
N ASP A 177 12.18 9.11 8.05
CA ASP A 177 12.15 7.84 7.31
C ASP A 177 11.76 8.01 5.83
N SER A 178 12.50 7.31 4.95
CA SER A 178 12.34 7.29 3.50
C SER A 178 11.22 6.37 3.00
N ASP A 179 10.74 5.39 3.79
CA ASP A 179 9.83 4.35 3.29
C ASP A 179 8.38 4.82 3.06
N ARG A 180 8.10 6.12 3.19
CA ARG A 180 6.76 6.75 3.06
C ARG A 180 6.15 6.73 1.66
N ALA A 181 6.89 6.38 0.61
CA ALA A 181 6.47 6.61 -0.79
C ALA A 181 6.03 5.36 -1.58
N VAL A 182 6.30 4.14 -1.10
CA VAL A 182 5.97 2.92 -1.87
C VAL A 182 4.46 2.63 -1.80
N ALA A 183 3.81 2.47 -2.96
CA ALA A 183 2.46 1.95 -3.03
C ALA A 183 2.47 0.42 -2.86
N TYR A 184 1.84 -0.11 -1.82
CA TYR A 184 1.82 -1.55 -1.52
C TYR A 184 0.41 -2.05 -1.15
N PRO A 185 0.07 -3.32 -1.44
CA PRO A 185 -1.21 -3.90 -1.05
C PRO A 185 -1.35 -4.07 0.46
N VAL A 186 -2.54 -3.78 0.98
CA VAL A 186 -2.92 -3.92 2.41
C VAL A 186 -4.11 -4.87 2.62
N ASN A 187 -4.89 -5.16 1.58
CA ASN A 187 -6.01 -6.09 1.65
C ASN A 187 -6.24 -6.76 0.29
N LEU A 188 -6.36 -8.08 0.26
CA LEU A 188 -6.75 -8.86 -0.91
C LEU A 188 -8.15 -9.44 -0.70
N GLN A 189 -8.98 -9.39 -1.74
CA GLN A 189 -10.29 -10.03 -1.80
C GLN A 189 -10.38 -10.91 -3.05
N VAL A 190 -10.88 -12.14 -2.89
CA VAL A 190 -11.21 -13.07 -3.99
C VAL A 190 -12.72 -13.24 -4.04
N ILE A 191 -13.30 -13.07 -5.23
CA ILE A 191 -14.73 -13.26 -5.51
C ILE A 191 -14.83 -14.40 -6.54
N LEU A 192 -15.41 -15.53 -6.12
CA LEU A 192 -15.67 -16.67 -7.00
C LEU A 192 -16.93 -16.45 -7.86
N PRO A 193 -17.02 -17.06 -9.05
CA PRO A 193 -18.18 -16.94 -9.94
C PRO A 193 -19.44 -17.69 -9.45
N ASP A 194 -19.33 -18.51 -8.39
CA ASP A 194 -20.42 -19.33 -7.83
C ASP A 194 -21.42 -18.54 -6.96
N GLY A 195 -21.11 -17.28 -6.62
CA GLY A 195 -21.91 -16.44 -5.74
C GLY A 195 -21.67 -16.68 -4.24
N SER A 196 -20.58 -17.38 -3.89
CA SER A 196 -20.13 -17.53 -2.50
C SER A 196 -19.67 -16.19 -1.88
N ALA A 197 -19.58 -16.16 -0.55
CA ALA A 197 -19.12 -14.98 0.16
C ALA A 197 -17.62 -14.73 -0.13
N PRO A 198 -17.21 -13.51 -0.57
CA PRO A 198 -15.82 -13.25 -0.94
C PRO A 198 -14.83 -13.53 0.18
N ARG A 199 -13.77 -14.29 -0.13
CA ARG A 199 -12.64 -14.47 0.80
C ARG A 199 -11.83 -13.19 0.86
N VAL A 200 -11.41 -12.81 2.06
CA VAL A 200 -10.61 -11.61 2.31
C VAL A 200 -9.41 -11.97 3.19
N TRP A 201 -8.27 -11.34 2.91
CA TRP A 201 -7.05 -11.39 3.72
C TRP A 201 -6.50 -9.99 3.96
N VAL A 202 -5.95 -9.76 5.16
CA VAL A 202 -5.05 -8.63 5.40
C VAL A 202 -3.71 -8.94 4.75
N VAL A 203 -3.15 -7.99 3.99
CA VAL A 203 -1.87 -8.18 3.29
C VAL A 203 -0.75 -7.48 4.06
N GLN A 204 0.27 -8.24 4.45
CA GLN A 204 1.50 -7.74 5.07
C GLN A 204 2.62 -7.67 4.04
N ARG A 205 3.44 -6.60 4.06
CA ARG A 205 4.72 -6.57 3.34
C ARG A 205 5.67 -7.58 3.98
N ARG A 206 6.32 -8.41 3.18
CA ARG A 206 7.39 -9.33 3.62
C ARG A 206 8.55 -9.26 2.63
N GLU A 207 9.76 -9.11 3.15
CA GLU A 207 10.98 -9.19 2.33
C GLU A 207 11.33 -10.67 2.10
N VAL A 208 11.50 -11.08 0.85
CA VAL A 208 11.78 -12.48 0.48
C VAL A 208 13.25 -12.63 0.10
N ARG A 209 14.06 -13.09 1.06
CA ARG A 209 15.50 -13.37 0.90
C ARG A 209 15.81 -14.85 0.58
N ALA A 210 14.80 -15.71 0.43
CA ALA A 210 14.97 -17.15 0.22
C ALA A 210 13.75 -17.79 -0.49
N ALA A 211 13.93 -19.00 -1.04
CA ALA A 211 12.88 -19.74 -1.75
C ALA A 211 11.66 -20.07 -0.85
N GLN A 212 11.89 -20.35 0.44
CA GLN A 212 10.82 -20.31 1.45
C GLN A 212 10.65 -18.88 1.96
N TRP A 213 9.51 -18.26 1.66
CA TRP A 213 9.19 -16.91 2.11
C TRP A 213 9.01 -16.92 3.63
N ASN A 214 9.27 -15.79 4.29
CA ASN A 214 8.88 -15.59 5.68
C ASN A 214 7.44 -15.04 5.70
N PHE A 215 6.47 -15.89 6.07
CA PHE A 215 5.04 -15.60 6.02
C PHE A 215 4.38 -15.82 7.40
N ASP A 216 3.30 -15.10 7.65
CA ASP A 216 2.47 -15.32 8.84
C ASP A 216 1.64 -16.62 8.67
N PRO A 217 1.70 -17.60 9.59
CA PRO A 217 0.97 -18.86 9.45
C PRO A 217 -0.55 -18.73 9.65
N ASN A 218 -1.07 -17.55 10.00
CA ASN A 218 -2.51 -17.31 10.10
C ASN A 218 -3.18 -17.38 8.70
N PRO A 219 -4.16 -18.27 8.46
CA PRO A 219 -4.80 -18.40 7.14
C PRO A 219 -5.56 -17.15 6.66
N ASP A 220 -5.80 -16.16 7.53
CA ASP A 220 -6.43 -14.87 7.21
C ASP A 220 -5.41 -13.75 6.84
N ILE A 221 -4.11 -14.04 6.86
CA ILE A 221 -3.04 -13.07 6.60
C ILE A 221 -2.24 -13.47 5.36
N ALA A 222 -2.30 -12.64 4.33
CA ALA A 222 -1.54 -12.82 3.10
C ALA A 222 -0.19 -12.09 3.16
N SER A 223 0.85 -12.65 2.54
CA SER A 223 2.21 -12.07 2.53
C SER A 223 2.58 -11.58 1.13
N PHE A 224 2.72 -10.26 0.96
CA PHE A 224 3.17 -9.63 -0.29
C PHE A 224 4.69 -9.51 -0.35
N VAL A 225 5.27 -9.89 -1.47
CA VAL A 225 6.72 -9.77 -1.73
C VAL A 225 7.08 -8.31 -1.98
N ASN A 226 7.87 -7.71 -1.07
CA ASN A 226 8.24 -6.30 -1.15
C ASN A 226 8.92 -5.94 -2.49
N GLY A 227 8.64 -4.76 -3.04
CA GLY A 227 9.17 -4.27 -4.32
C GLY A 227 8.47 -4.76 -5.60
N MET A 228 7.47 -5.66 -5.51
CA MET A 228 6.78 -6.20 -6.70
C MET A 228 5.61 -5.31 -7.16
N SER A 229 5.92 -4.15 -7.76
CA SER A 229 4.92 -3.10 -8.05
C SER A 229 4.14 -3.27 -9.37
N VAL A 230 4.76 -3.81 -10.43
CA VAL A 230 4.10 -3.96 -11.75
C VAL A 230 3.17 -5.18 -11.77
N ARG A 231 3.63 -6.27 -11.16
CA ARG A 231 2.91 -7.53 -11.01
C ARG A 231 3.06 -8.01 -9.56
N PRO A 232 2.15 -7.60 -8.65
CA PRO A 232 2.19 -8.04 -7.26
C PRO A 232 2.22 -9.56 -7.12
N VAL A 233 3.08 -10.04 -6.23
CA VAL A 233 3.27 -11.45 -5.91
C VAL A 233 2.89 -11.64 -4.45
N ILE A 234 1.84 -12.42 -4.19
CA ILE A 234 1.20 -12.57 -2.88
C ILE A 234 1.11 -14.05 -2.50
N GLY A 235 1.38 -14.34 -1.24
CA GLY A 235 1.44 -15.69 -0.68
C GLY A 235 0.31 -15.90 0.31
N ILE A 236 -0.52 -16.90 0.07
CA ILE A 236 -1.65 -17.29 0.90
C ILE A 236 -1.22 -18.49 1.76
N PRO A 237 -1.25 -18.40 3.09
CA PRO A 237 -0.90 -19.52 3.96
C PRO A 237 -1.85 -20.70 3.75
N TRP A 238 -1.30 -21.91 3.71
CA TRP A 238 -2.05 -23.13 3.51
C TRP A 238 -2.98 -23.42 4.70
N SER A 239 -4.23 -23.73 4.38
CA SER A 239 -5.22 -24.37 5.24
C SER A 239 -6.15 -25.18 4.34
N GLU A 240 -6.94 -26.10 4.90
CA GLU A 240 -7.93 -26.86 4.13
C GLU A 240 -8.91 -25.93 3.39
N ASP A 241 -9.33 -24.83 4.03
CA ASP A 241 -10.18 -23.79 3.41
C ASP A 241 -9.48 -23.03 2.28
N ASN A 242 -8.24 -22.58 2.49
CA ASN A 242 -7.50 -21.81 1.49
C ASN A 242 -7.07 -22.70 0.30
N ALA A 243 -6.77 -23.98 0.54
CA ALA A 243 -6.52 -24.96 -0.51
C ALA A 243 -7.80 -25.25 -1.32
N SER A 244 -8.92 -25.53 -0.65
CA SER A 244 -10.23 -25.70 -1.28
C SER A 244 -10.64 -24.48 -2.10
N LEU A 245 -10.34 -23.26 -1.63
CA LEU A 245 -10.56 -22.05 -2.40
C LEU A 245 -9.70 -22.02 -3.68
N PHE A 246 -8.40 -22.33 -3.60
CA PHE A 246 -7.53 -22.40 -4.78
C PHE A 246 -7.99 -23.48 -5.80
N GLU A 247 -8.62 -24.57 -5.36
CA GLU A 247 -9.27 -25.56 -6.22
C GLU A 247 -10.53 -25.04 -6.94
N ASN A 248 -11.23 -24.06 -6.36
CA ASN A 248 -12.43 -23.43 -6.94
C ASN A 248 -12.15 -22.10 -7.68
N ILE A 249 -10.92 -21.59 -7.66
CA ILE A 249 -10.52 -20.44 -8.48
C ILE A 249 -10.42 -20.86 -9.96
N GLU A 250 -11.33 -20.34 -10.77
CA GLU A 250 -11.46 -20.60 -12.22
C GLU A 250 -11.90 -19.35 -13.01
N ASP A 251 -12.15 -19.50 -14.33
CA ASP A 251 -12.62 -18.44 -15.23
C ASP A 251 -13.81 -17.67 -14.65
N GLY A 252 -13.72 -16.33 -14.63
CA GLY A 252 -14.72 -15.45 -13.99
C GLY A 252 -14.47 -15.15 -12.51
N THR A 253 -13.44 -15.73 -11.89
CA THR A 253 -12.95 -15.28 -10.58
C THR A 253 -12.35 -13.87 -10.68
N VAL A 254 -12.74 -12.98 -9.77
CA VAL A 254 -12.27 -11.58 -9.69
C VAL A 254 -11.46 -11.36 -8.41
N PHE A 255 -10.33 -10.67 -8.53
CA PHE A 255 -9.39 -10.37 -7.45
C PHE A 255 -9.33 -8.86 -7.23
N ASN A 256 -9.80 -8.38 -6.08
CA ASN A 256 -9.71 -6.96 -5.71
C ASN A 256 -8.55 -6.77 -4.71
N LEU A 257 -7.59 -5.94 -5.10
CA LEU A 257 -6.40 -5.64 -4.31
C LEU A 257 -6.42 -4.18 -3.88
N THR A 258 -6.64 -3.93 -2.59
CA THR A 258 -6.62 -2.59 -2.01
C THR A 258 -5.20 -2.22 -1.61
N MET A 259 -4.74 -1.06 -2.06
CA MET A 259 -3.44 -0.48 -1.76
C MET A 259 -3.48 0.40 -0.50
N ASN A 260 -2.32 0.62 0.12
CA ASN A 260 -2.13 1.55 1.24
C ASN A 260 -2.64 2.99 0.93
N THR A 261 -2.57 3.41 -0.33
CA THR A 261 -3.13 4.69 -0.84
C THR A 261 -4.66 4.74 -0.85
N GLY A 262 -5.35 3.60 -0.60
CA GLY A 262 -6.80 3.47 -0.73
C GLY A 262 -7.29 3.23 -2.17
N ALA A 263 -6.38 3.17 -3.15
CA ALA A 263 -6.69 2.70 -4.50
C ALA A 263 -7.07 1.20 -4.47
N ILE A 264 -7.95 0.79 -5.40
CA ILE A 264 -8.29 -0.62 -5.61
C ILE A 264 -7.91 -0.99 -7.04
N LEU A 265 -7.15 -2.07 -7.17
CA LEU A 265 -6.79 -2.71 -8.43
C LEU A 265 -7.69 -3.95 -8.57
N SER A 266 -8.31 -4.18 -9.72
CA SER A 266 -9.14 -5.38 -9.94
C SER A 266 -8.54 -6.23 -11.06
N TYR A 267 -8.36 -7.52 -10.81
CA TYR A 267 -7.78 -8.46 -11.76
C TYR A 267 -8.77 -9.59 -12.05
N GLU A 268 -8.66 -10.17 -13.24
CA GLU A 268 -9.48 -11.30 -13.68
C GLU A 268 -8.60 -12.53 -13.84
N PHE A 269 -9.12 -13.71 -13.48
CA PHE A 269 -8.39 -14.99 -13.60
C PHE A 269 -7.78 -15.20 -15.01
N ALA A 270 -6.56 -15.73 -15.06
CA ALA A 270 -5.86 -16.01 -16.31
C ALA A 270 -5.32 -17.46 -16.39
N THR A 271 -4.66 -17.96 -15.35
CA THR A 271 -4.22 -19.37 -15.26
C THR A 271 -4.21 -19.89 -13.83
N ARG A 272 -4.30 -21.21 -13.68
CA ARG A 272 -3.89 -21.94 -12.47
C ARG A 272 -2.91 -23.03 -12.86
N ASP A 273 -1.73 -23.01 -12.26
CA ASP A 273 -0.59 -23.86 -12.58
C ASP A 273 -0.02 -24.47 -11.28
N GLU A 274 0.72 -25.57 -11.40
CA GLU A 274 1.51 -26.12 -10.30
C GLU A 274 3.00 -25.84 -10.57
N VAL A 275 3.69 -25.21 -9.60
CA VAL A 275 5.08 -24.76 -9.76
C VAL A 275 6.00 -25.35 -8.70
N LEU A 276 7.26 -25.61 -9.06
CA LEU A 276 8.31 -26.02 -8.12
C LEU A 276 8.65 -24.89 -7.16
N ARG A 277 9.04 -25.21 -5.92
CA ARG A 277 9.43 -24.19 -4.93
C ARG A 277 10.69 -23.39 -5.28
N SER A 278 11.47 -23.86 -6.26
CA SER A 278 12.64 -23.19 -6.85
C SER A 278 12.33 -22.37 -8.11
N ASP A 279 11.07 -22.31 -8.57
CA ASP A 279 10.73 -21.60 -9.81
C ASP A 279 10.69 -20.07 -9.63
N THR A 280 11.80 -19.41 -9.94
CA THR A 280 11.94 -17.94 -9.87
C THR A 280 11.22 -17.18 -10.99
N ARG A 281 10.65 -17.86 -12.00
CA ARG A 281 9.95 -17.18 -13.12
C ARG A 281 8.73 -16.39 -12.66
N ILE A 282 8.15 -16.77 -11.51
CA ILE A 282 6.98 -16.14 -10.89
C ILE A 282 7.21 -14.67 -10.51
N PHE A 283 8.47 -14.26 -10.25
CA PHE A 283 8.82 -12.90 -9.84
C PHE A 283 9.04 -11.93 -11.01
N ARG A 284 9.06 -12.44 -12.26
CA ARG A 284 9.37 -11.64 -13.46
C ARG A 284 8.28 -10.60 -13.73
N GLN A 285 8.64 -9.32 -13.59
CA GLN A 285 7.78 -8.14 -13.78
C GLN A 285 7.56 -7.76 -15.26
N VAL A 286 7.30 -8.75 -16.13
CA VAL A 286 7.25 -8.59 -17.60
C VAL A 286 5.92 -8.04 -18.16
N GLY A 287 5.01 -7.58 -17.29
CA GLY A 287 3.72 -7.02 -17.67
C GLY A 287 2.74 -6.97 -16.48
N PRO A 288 1.69 -6.12 -16.55
CA PRO A 288 0.76 -5.91 -15.45
C PRO A 288 -0.13 -7.13 -15.19
N GLY A 289 -0.36 -7.43 -13.91
CA GLY A 289 -1.18 -8.55 -13.48
C GLY A 289 -1.00 -8.84 -11.99
N LEU A 290 -1.44 -10.00 -11.53
CA LEU A 290 -1.32 -10.46 -10.14
C LEU A 290 -0.87 -11.94 -10.13
N VAL A 291 -0.14 -12.34 -9.10
CA VAL A 291 0.19 -13.75 -8.83
C VAL A 291 -0.15 -14.07 -7.38
N LEU A 292 -0.95 -15.11 -7.16
CA LEU A 292 -1.15 -15.72 -5.86
C LEU A 292 -0.44 -17.08 -5.81
N LEU A 293 0.26 -17.37 -4.72
CA LEU A 293 0.79 -18.70 -4.44
C LEU A 293 0.23 -19.24 -3.12
N LEU A 294 -0.18 -20.50 -3.12
CA LEU A 294 -0.45 -21.24 -1.89
C LEU A 294 0.92 -21.61 -1.26
N ILE A 295 1.18 -21.14 -0.05
CA ILE A 295 2.48 -21.27 0.64
C ILE A 295 2.31 -21.93 2.01
N GLY A 296 3.35 -22.62 2.48
CA GLY A 296 3.35 -23.24 3.80
C GLY A 296 2.78 -24.66 3.88
N GLU A 297 2.24 -25.20 2.78
CA GLU A 297 1.82 -26.60 2.70
C GLU A 297 2.95 -27.56 3.08
N THR A 298 2.61 -28.60 3.84
CA THR A 298 3.50 -29.68 4.30
C THR A 298 2.94 -31.06 4.00
N ASP A 299 3.83 -32.03 3.82
CA ASP A 299 3.53 -33.45 3.71
C ASP A 299 3.24 -34.12 5.08
N ILE A 300 3.07 -35.44 5.06
CA ILE A 300 2.75 -36.28 6.22
C ILE A 300 3.87 -36.33 7.29
N ASP A 301 5.10 -36.01 6.92
CA ASP A 301 6.26 -35.93 7.83
C ASP A 301 6.48 -34.47 8.33
N GLY A 302 5.59 -33.54 7.97
CA GLY A 302 5.66 -32.13 8.33
C GLY A 302 6.71 -31.35 7.52
N LEU A 303 7.19 -31.91 6.41
CA LEU A 303 8.17 -31.28 5.53
C LEU A 303 7.43 -30.45 4.46
N PRO A 304 7.95 -29.30 4.01
CA PRO A 304 7.25 -28.51 3.01
C PRO A 304 7.18 -29.25 1.65
N THR A 305 6.00 -29.32 1.01
CA THR A 305 5.79 -30.05 -0.27
C THR A 305 6.70 -29.54 -1.39
N GLY A 306 7.04 -30.39 -2.38
CA GLY A 306 7.97 -30.02 -3.47
C GLY A 306 7.46 -28.92 -4.41
N THR A 307 6.14 -28.77 -4.49
CA THR A 307 5.42 -27.84 -5.37
C THR A 307 4.60 -26.81 -4.58
N ARG A 308 3.89 -25.94 -5.30
CA ARG A 308 2.87 -24.99 -4.83
C ARG A 308 1.84 -24.77 -5.94
N THR A 309 0.57 -24.61 -5.57
CA THR A 309 -0.45 -24.08 -6.48
C THR A 309 -0.21 -22.59 -6.71
N LEU A 310 -0.09 -22.20 -7.98
CA LEU A 310 0.00 -20.82 -8.43
C LEU A 310 -1.29 -20.45 -9.17
N VAL A 311 -1.81 -19.27 -8.88
CA VAL A 311 -2.85 -18.61 -9.68
C VAL A 311 -2.24 -17.36 -10.28
N SER A 312 -2.42 -17.16 -11.58
CA SER A 312 -2.15 -15.90 -12.25
C SER A 312 -3.45 -15.20 -12.65
N ALA A 313 -3.48 -13.89 -12.48
CA ALA A 313 -4.59 -13.04 -12.89
C ALA A 313 -4.07 -11.88 -13.74
N SER A 314 -4.88 -11.46 -14.71
CA SER A 314 -4.57 -10.41 -15.67
C SER A 314 -5.22 -9.08 -15.26
N TYR A 315 -4.66 -7.98 -15.75
CA TYR A 315 -5.16 -6.64 -15.48
C TYR A 315 -5.75 -6.03 -16.76
N SER A 316 -7.06 -5.73 -16.79
CA SER A 316 -7.69 -5.13 -17.98
C SER A 316 -7.33 -3.65 -18.10
N ALA A 317 -6.78 -3.26 -19.26
CA ALA A 317 -6.45 -1.87 -19.57
C ALA A 317 -7.68 -0.94 -19.58
N GLU A 318 -8.89 -1.49 -19.70
CA GLU A 318 -10.16 -0.74 -19.62
C GLU A 318 -10.40 -0.15 -18.21
N GLN A 319 -9.74 -0.71 -17.19
CA GLN A 319 -9.75 -0.17 -15.83
C GLN A 319 -8.84 1.06 -15.68
N GLU A 320 -7.80 1.21 -16.50
CA GLU A 320 -6.97 2.44 -16.51
C GLU A 320 -7.77 3.65 -17.02
N LEU A 321 -8.62 3.44 -18.03
CA LEU A 321 -9.55 4.45 -18.55
C LEU A 321 -10.53 4.88 -17.43
N SER A 322 -10.98 3.90 -16.65
CA SER A 322 -11.89 4.12 -15.51
C SER A 322 -11.19 4.81 -14.32
N ARG A 323 -9.92 4.47 -14.01
CA ARG A 323 -9.14 5.10 -12.92
C ARG A 323 -8.65 6.50 -13.29
N GLY A 324 -8.31 6.73 -14.56
CA GLY A 324 -7.93 8.04 -15.10
C GLY A 324 -9.07 9.06 -15.19
N GLY A 325 -10.30 8.66 -14.87
CA GLY A 325 -11.46 9.57 -14.78
C GLY A 325 -12.23 9.77 -16.09
N GLU A 326 -11.90 9.06 -17.17
CA GLU A 326 -12.57 9.20 -18.48
C GLU A 326 -14.07 8.84 -18.43
N LEU A 327 -14.52 8.14 -17.39
CA LEU A 327 -15.92 7.82 -17.13
C LEU A 327 -16.58 8.66 -16.00
N LEU A 328 -16.12 9.89 -15.77
CA LEU A 328 -16.85 10.92 -15.00
C LEU A 328 -17.16 12.19 -15.81
N GLY A 329 -17.77 12.01 -16.98
CA GLY A 329 -18.58 13.04 -17.66
C GLY A 329 -17.93 13.67 -18.90
N LEU A 330 -18.59 13.48 -20.04
CA LEU A 330 -18.21 14.02 -21.35
C LEU A 330 -18.25 15.57 -21.42
N THR A 331 -17.22 16.24 -20.90
CA THR A 331 -17.01 17.69 -21.12
C THR A 331 -15.53 18.16 -21.14
N ALA A 332 -14.58 17.30 -21.49
CA ALA A 332 -13.30 17.70 -22.07
C ALA A 332 -12.79 16.58 -22.98
N ILE A 333 -12.24 16.91 -24.15
CA ILE A 333 -11.44 15.96 -24.94
C ILE A 333 -10.00 16.18 -24.48
N VAL A 334 -9.46 15.25 -23.71
CA VAL A 334 -8.02 15.24 -23.41
C VAL A 334 -7.32 14.69 -24.64
N GLN A 335 -6.50 15.50 -25.31
CA GLN A 335 -5.61 14.94 -26.34
C GLN A 335 -4.44 14.26 -25.63
N GLU A 336 -4.25 12.96 -25.85
CA GLU A 336 -3.07 12.24 -25.37
C GLU A 336 -1.98 12.17 -26.44
N GLY A 337 -0.73 12.16 -25.98
CA GLY A 337 0.48 11.94 -26.77
C GLY A 337 1.60 11.31 -25.95
N GLU A 338 2.77 11.19 -26.57
CA GLU A 338 4.00 10.63 -25.99
C GLU A 338 5.19 11.59 -26.22
N ILE A 339 6.39 11.24 -25.76
CA ILE A 339 7.61 12.01 -26.05
C ILE A 339 7.84 12.06 -27.57
N GLY A 340 8.12 13.25 -28.10
CA GLY A 340 8.23 13.53 -29.53
C GLY A 340 6.91 13.90 -30.23
N SER A 341 5.77 13.87 -29.52
CA SER A 341 4.47 14.28 -30.08
C SER A 341 4.20 15.78 -29.94
N THR A 342 3.27 16.29 -30.76
CA THR A 342 2.72 17.66 -30.66
C THR A 342 1.21 17.56 -30.53
N LEU A 343 0.65 18.27 -29.55
CA LEU A 343 -0.77 18.25 -29.20
C LEU A 343 -1.35 19.67 -29.33
N GLU A 344 -2.58 19.76 -29.83
CA GLU A 344 -3.33 21.01 -29.97
C GLU A 344 -3.97 21.32 -28.62
N PHE A 345 -3.54 22.40 -27.98
CA PHE A 345 -3.93 22.73 -26.62
C PHE A 345 -5.19 23.58 -26.56
N ASN A 346 -5.33 24.58 -27.45
CA ASN A 346 -6.57 25.27 -27.80
C ASN A 346 -6.41 25.95 -29.18
N ASP A 347 -7.42 26.69 -29.65
CA ASP A 347 -7.44 27.27 -31.01
C ASP A 347 -6.27 28.24 -31.23
N GLY A 348 -5.27 27.81 -32.01
CA GLY A 348 -4.04 28.55 -32.25
C GLY A 348 -2.93 28.35 -31.20
N VAL A 349 -3.02 27.33 -30.35
CA VAL A 349 -1.94 26.94 -29.42
C VAL A 349 -1.63 25.46 -29.54
N SER A 350 -0.34 25.13 -29.69
CA SER A 350 0.16 23.74 -29.64
C SER A 350 1.30 23.60 -28.64
N VAL A 351 1.39 22.43 -28.01
CA VAL A 351 2.53 22.05 -27.15
C VAL A 351 3.17 20.78 -27.70
N ALA A 352 4.50 20.75 -27.78
CA ALA A 352 5.26 19.56 -28.16
C ALA A 352 6.22 19.17 -27.04
N LEU A 353 6.09 17.94 -26.52
CA LEU A 353 7.07 17.38 -25.59
C LEU A 353 8.25 16.85 -26.40
N GLN A 354 9.39 17.54 -26.37
CA GLN A 354 10.55 17.21 -27.18
C GLN A 354 11.40 16.10 -26.57
N ASN A 355 11.58 16.12 -25.24
CA ASN A 355 12.49 15.21 -24.55
C ASN A 355 12.12 15.08 -23.05
N MET A 356 12.56 14.00 -22.42
CA MET A 356 12.51 13.83 -20.96
C MET A 356 13.84 13.26 -20.46
N GLN A 357 14.30 13.73 -19.31
CA GLN A 357 15.50 13.26 -18.62
C GLN A 357 15.16 12.90 -17.18
N SER A 358 15.71 11.80 -16.66
CA SER A 358 15.80 11.57 -15.22
C SER A 358 17.23 11.77 -14.74
N LEU A 359 17.40 12.45 -13.61
CA LEU A 359 18.68 12.70 -12.95
C LEU A 359 18.62 12.24 -11.48
N SER A 360 19.41 11.24 -11.13
CA SER A 360 19.70 10.81 -9.76
C SER A 360 20.96 11.50 -9.22
N ASP A 361 21.25 11.29 -7.93
CA ASP A 361 22.55 11.60 -7.29
C ASP A 361 22.99 13.08 -7.33
N LEU A 362 22.04 14.00 -7.57
CA LEU A 362 22.25 15.45 -7.50
C LEU A 362 22.37 15.90 -6.04
N SER A 363 23.29 16.84 -5.75
CA SER A 363 23.54 17.34 -4.37
C SER A 363 22.33 17.97 -3.69
N ASP A 364 21.38 18.44 -4.49
CA ASP A 364 20.22 19.22 -4.05
C ASP A 364 18.92 18.38 -4.06
N VAL A 365 19.04 17.08 -4.37
CA VAL A 365 17.96 16.09 -4.37
C VAL A 365 18.12 15.17 -3.15
N PRO A 366 17.05 14.94 -2.35
CA PRO A 366 17.10 14.00 -1.24
C PRO A 366 17.42 12.56 -1.66
N ALA A 367 18.08 11.80 -0.79
CA ALA A 367 18.31 10.37 -1.01
C ALA A 367 16.98 9.61 -1.18
N GLY A 368 16.94 8.65 -2.12
CA GLY A 368 15.71 7.94 -2.51
C GLY A 368 14.78 8.74 -3.44
N GLN A 369 15.21 9.90 -3.93
CA GLN A 369 14.48 10.69 -4.93
C GLN A 369 15.32 10.94 -6.19
N GLN A 370 14.65 11.30 -7.29
CA GLN A 370 15.24 11.69 -8.56
C GLN A 370 14.51 12.91 -9.15
N ALA A 371 15.20 13.70 -9.95
CA ALA A 371 14.63 14.82 -10.68
C ALA A 371 14.20 14.38 -12.09
N LEU A 372 12.93 14.55 -12.45
CA LEU A 372 12.47 14.41 -13.83
C LEU A 372 12.39 15.78 -14.48
N LEU A 373 12.97 15.92 -15.67
CA LEU A 373 12.98 17.17 -16.44
C LEU A 373 12.37 16.92 -17.82
N PHE A 374 11.40 17.75 -18.19
CA PHE A 374 10.64 17.67 -19.43
C PHE A 374 10.93 18.90 -20.27
N ASP A 375 11.50 18.71 -21.45
CA ASP A 375 11.80 19.78 -22.40
C ASP A 375 10.66 19.88 -23.43
N LEU A 376 10.03 21.05 -23.54
CA LEU A 376 8.86 21.25 -24.39
C LEU A 376 8.94 22.54 -25.22
N ASP A 377 8.37 22.51 -26.41
CA ASP A 377 8.04 23.72 -27.18
C ASP A 377 6.58 24.09 -26.90
N VAL A 378 6.31 25.34 -26.50
CA VAL A 378 4.97 25.93 -26.63
C VAL A 378 4.94 26.83 -27.87
N ILE A 379 3.89 26.70 -28.67
CA ILE A 379 3.71 27.36 -29.96
C ILE A 379 2.42 28.17 -29.91
N ALA A 380 2.51 29.45 -30.22
CA ALA A 380 1.40 30.38 -30.39
C ALA A 380 1.26 30.76 -31.86
N ASP A 381 0.18 30.35 -32.53
CA ASP A 381 0.01 30.53 -33.97
C ASP A 381 -0.63 31.86 -34.37
N THR A 382 -1.44 32.49 -33.49
CA THR A 382 -2.29 33.65 -33.87
C THR A 382 -2.40 34.75 -32.81
N GLU A 383 -2.59 34.40 -31.54
CA GLU A 383 -2.72 35.35 -30.41
C GLU A 383 -1.66 35.11 -29.32
N SER A 384 -1.51 36.06 -28.41
CA SER A 384 -0.59 35.96 -27.27
C SER A 384 -1.19 35.11 -26.15
N ILE A 385 -0.46 34.09 -25.69
CA ILE A 385 -0.90 33.14 -24.66
C ILE A 385 -0.51 33.66 -23.27
N ALA A 386 -1.46 33.71 -22.34
CA ALA A 386 -1.16 33.78 -20.90
C ALA A 386 -0.97 32.36 -20.36
N THR A 387 0.27 32.00 -19.98
CA THR A 387 0.61 30.66 -19.45
C THR A 387 0.56 30.62 -17.92
N ASN A 388 0.56 31.78 -17.26
CA ASN A 388 0.45 31.90 -15.80
C ASN A 388 -0.90 31.41 -15.23
N LEU A 389 -1.87 31.12 -16.09
CA LEU A 389 -3.15 30.49 -15.77
C LEU A 389 -3.13 28.96 -15.98
N TRP A 390 -2.02 28.39 -16.46
CA TRP A 390 -1.92 26.96 -16.75
C TRP A 390 -1.62 26.17 -15.48
N GLN A 391 -2.50 25.23 -15.15
CA GLN A 391 -2.26 24.18 -14.17
C GLN A 391 -1.47 23.05 -14.84
N ILE A 392 -0.24 22.84 -14.37
CA ILE A 392 0.72 21.86 -14.87
C ILE A 392 0.98 20.85 -13.75
N GLU A 393 0.75 19.56 -14.04
CA GLU A 393 0.79 18.48 -13.05
C GLU A 393 1.48 17.25 -13.65
N LEU A 394 2.29 16.56 -12.85
CA LEU A 394 2.73 15.20 -13.16
C LEU A 394 1.88 14.22 -12.35
N VAL A 395 1.34 13.18 -12.99
CA VAL A 395 0.49 12.17 -12.34
C VAL A 395 1.04 10.77 -12.60
N ASP A 396 1.17 9.95 -11.57
CA ASP A 396 1.63 8.55 -11.70
C ASP A 396 0.49 7.54 -11.89
N ALA A 397 0.83 6.26 -12.07
CA ALA A 397 -0.13 5.17 -12.24
C ALA A 397 -0.99 4.88 -10.99
N GLY A 398 -0.58 5.36 -9.81
CA GLY A 398 -1.37 5.32 -8.58
C GLY A 398 -2.37 6.49 -8.47
N GLY A 399 -2.26 7.50 -9.33
CA GLY A 399 -3.04 8.74 -9.28
C GLY A 399 -2.46 9.78 -8.31
N GLN A 400 -1.22 9.61 -7.83
CA GLN A 400 -0.54 10.63 -7.04
C GLN A 400 -0.12 11.79 -7.95
N VAL A 401 -0.39 13.02 -7.50
CA VAL A 401 -0.06 14.25 -8.22
C VAL A 401 1.22 14.86 -7.65
N TYR A 402 2.11 15.30 -8.55
CA TYR A 402 3.38 15.96 -8.27
C TYR A 402 3.37 17.33 -8.95
N LEU A 403 3.81 18.37 -8.24
CA LEU A 403 3.81 19.75 -8.72
C LEU A 403 5.20 20.17 -9.25
N PRO A 404 5.27 21.13 -10.19
CA PRO A 404 6.56 21.61 -10.71
C PRO A 404 7.47 22.19 -9.62
N ASN A 405 8.74 21.79 -9.63
CA ASN A 405 9.79 22.26 -8.74
C ASN A 405 10.80 23.11 -9.52
N THR A 406 10.64 24.43 -9.47
CA THR A 406 11.46 25.38 -10.24
C THR A 406 12.92 25.42 -9.80
N THR A 407 13.26 24.99 -8.57
CA THR A 407 14.66 24.91 -8.09
C THR A 407 15.49 23.93 -8.92
N LEU A 408 14.87 22.85 -9.42
CA LEU A 408 15.55 21.83 -10.23
C LEU A 408 15.85 22.29 -11.67
N LEU A 409 15.26 23.41 -12.13
CA LEU A 409 15.48 23.92 -13.49
C LEU A 409 16.90 24.45 -13.74
N GLN A 410 17.73 24.59 -12.70
CA GLN A 410 19.18 24.82 -12.88
C GLN A 410 19.90 23.65 -13.59
N TYR A 411 19.28 22.48 -13.65
CA TYR A 411 19.77 21.28 -14.35
C TYR A 411 19.10 21.06 -15.73
N ALA A 412 18.23 21.98 -16.17
CA ALA A 412 17.42 21.81 -17.37
C ALA A 412 18.08 22.30 -18.68
N SER A 413 17.56 21.84 -19.81
CA SER A 413 18.00 22.28 -21.15
C SER A 413 17.57 23.72 -21.47
N TYR A 414 16.43 24.17 -20.93
CA TYR A 414 15.82 25.47 -21.19
C TYR A 414 15.34 26.13 -19.89
N GLY A 415 14.89 27.38 -20.00
CA GLY A 415 14.34 28.14 -18.86
C GLY A 415 12.93 27.71 -18.45
N THR A 416 12.43 28.32 -17.37
CA THR A 416 11.00 28.30 -17.00
C THR A 416 10.10 28.71 -18.16
N LEU A 417 8.94 28.07 -18.30
CA LEU A 417 7.84 28.57 -19.12
C LEU A 417 7.52 30.04 -18.72
N PRO A 418 7.54 31.02 -19.65
CA PRO A 418 7.28 32.42 -19.31
C PRO A 418 5.79 32.72 -19.26
N ASP A 419 5.38 33.57 -18.31
CA ASP A 419 3.97 33.95 -18.02
C ASP A 419 3.16 34.38 -19.26
N GLU A 420 3.83 34.94 -20.28
CA GLU A 420 3.24 35.34 -21.56
C GLU A 420 4.09 34.82 -22.73
N ILE A 421 3.45 34.24 -23.74
CA ILE A 421 4.06 33.84 -25.02
C ILE A 421 3.47 34.71 -26.13
N PRO A 422 4.29 35.49 -26.88
CA PRO A 422 3.80 36.33 -27.97
C PRO A 422 3.18 35.53 -29.11
N ALA A 423 2.22 36.14 -29.82
CA ALA A 423 1.66 35.59 -31.06
C ALA A 423 2.76 35.29 -32.11
N PHE A 424 2.57 34.22 -32.88
CA PHE A 424 3.51 33.70 -33.88
C PHE A 424 4.88 33.25 -33.32
N ALA A 425 4.98 32.98 -32.01
CA ALA A 425 6.20 32.52 -31.36
C ALA A 425 6.20 31.01 -31.07
N ARG A 426 7.40 30.43 -31.07
CA ARG A 426 7.71 29.14 -30.44
C ARG A 426 8.71 29.41 -29.32
N ILE A 427 8.39 28.97 -28.11
CA ILE A 427 9.25 29.14 -26.93
C ILE A 427 9.62 27.76 -26.37
N PRO A 428 10.88 27.32 -26.51
CA PRO A 428 11.36 26.14 -25.81
C PRO A 428 11.49 26.46 -24.31
N SER A 429 10.91 25.61 -23.48
CA SER A 429 10.85 25.73 -22.02
C SER A 429 11.10 24.36 -21.40
N SER A 430 11.51 24.35 -20.14
CA SER A 430 11.64 23.11 -19.36
C SER A 430 10.74 23.16 -18.12
N LEU A 431 10.20 22.00 -17.77
CA LEU A 431 9.54 21.72 -16.49
C LEU A 431 10.39 20.72 -15.72
N ALA A 432 10.41 20.82 -14.39
CA ALA A 432 11.09 19.85 -13.53
C ALA A 432 10.21 19.42 -12.36
N PHE A 433 10.33 18.16 -11.97
CA PHE A 433 9.56 17.52 -10.91
C PHE A 433 10.48 16.68 -10.03
N LEU A 434 10.09 16.49 -8.76
CA LEU A 434 10.82 15.68 -7.79
C LEU A 434 9.98 14.46 -7.44
N VAL A 435 10.50 13.26 -7.70
CA VAL A 435 9.78 11.98 -7.58
C VAL A 435 10.64 10.91 -6.88
N PRO A 436 10.06 9.80 -6.38
CA PRO A 436 10.83 8.67 -5.86
C PRO A 436 11.81 8.09 -6.89
N GLN A 437 12.94 7.55 -6.43
CA GLN A 437 13.99 6.99 -7.30
C GLN A 437 13.53 5.74 -8.09
N ASP A 438 12.49 5.05 -7.62
CA ASP A 438 11.86 3.89 -8.26
C ASP A 438 10.68 4.25 -9.19
N PHE A 439 10.40 5.54 -9.42
CA PHE A 439 9.26 6.02 -10.23
C PHE A 439 9.16 5.32 -11.61
N PRO A 440 8.06 4.59 -11.92
CA PRO A 440 7.98 3.77 -13.13
C PRO A 440 7.60 4.55 -14.39
N GLY A 441 6.98 5.72 -14.25
CA GLY A 441 6.36 6.45 -15.36
C GLY A 441 5.04 7.10 -14.96
N GLY A 442 4.43 7.82 -15.90
CA GLY A 442 3.22 8.58 -15.62
C GLY A 442 2.72 9.41 -16.80
N ARG A 443 2.00 10.48 -16.48
CA ARG A 443 1.41 11.45 -17.42
C ARG A 443 1.77 12.87 -16.98
N LEU A 444 2.40 13.64 -17.85
CA LEU A 444 2.48 15.09 -17.71
C LEU A 444 1.17 15.69 -18.24
N LEU A 445 0.39 16.29 -17.35
CA LEU A 445 -0.85 17.01 -17.66
C LEU A 445 -0.58 18.51 -17.76
N ILE A 446 -1.19 19.15 -18.76
CA ILE A 446 -1.26 20.61 -18.89
C ILE A 446 -2.73 20.98 -19.10
N SER A 447 -3.22 21.98 -18.37
CA SER A 447 -4.61 22.46 -18.45
C SER A 447 -4.74 23.95 -18.17
N ASP A 448 -5.73 24.61 -18.77
CA ASP A 448 -5.99 26.05 -18.63
C ASP A 448 -7.15 26.35 -17.67
N ASP A 449 -7.46 27.63 -17.48
CA ASP A 449 -8.60 28.09 -16.66
C ASP A 449 -9.97 27.88 -17.36
N SER A 450 -9.98 27.62 -18.67
CA SER A 450 -11.18 27.21 -19.42
C SER A 450 -11.56 25.75 -19.16
N GLY A 451 -10.60 24.93 -18.71
CA GLY A 451 -10.75 23.50 -18.42
C GLY A 451 -10.35 22.60 -19.59
N GLN A 452 -9.75 23.14 -20.65
CA GLN A 452 -9.15 22.35 -21.73
C GLN A 452 -7.84 21.71 -21.27
N ARG A 453 -7.53 20.49 -21.75
CA ARG A 453 -6.43 19.66 -21.21
C ARG A 453 -5.73 18.84 -22.30
N ILE A 454 -4.43 18.64 -22.11
CA ILE A 454 -3.63 17.66 -22.86
C ILE A 454 -2.78 16.82 -21.89
N ALA A 455 -2.37 15.63 -22.35
CA ALA A 455 -1.58 14.70 -21.55
C ALA A 455 -0.45 14.08 -22.38
N PHE A 456 0.78 14.10 -21.86
CA PHE A 456 1.91 13.36 -22.42
C PHE A 456 2.25 12.17 -21.53
N ARG A 457 2.08 10.96 -22.06
CA ARG A 457 2.40 9.69 -21.42
C ARG A 457 3.88 9.35 -21.57
N PHE A 458 4.48 8.78 -20.54
CA PHE A 458 5.86 8.27 -20.58
C PHE A 458 6.07 7.11 -19.60
N THR A 459 7.16 6.36 -19.81
CA THR A 459 7.61 5.26 -18.95
C THR A 459 9.12 5.39 -18.76
N LEU A 460 9.63 4.97 -17.61
CA LEU A 460 11.07 4.89 -17.33
C LEU A 460 11.53 3.44 -17.37
N GLU A 461 12.72 3.20 -17.93
CA GLU A 461 13.39 1.90 -17.83
C GLU A 461 13.89 1.70 -16.40
N GLN A 462 13.13 0.97 -15.59
CA GLN A 462 13.59 0.52 -14.27
C GLN A 462 14.73 -0.50 -14.43
N PRO A 463 15.79 -0.44 -13.61
CA PRO A 463 16.85 -1.45 -13.63
C PRO A 463 16.31 -2.83 -13.25
N GLU A 464 16.80 -3.89 -13.90
CA GLU A 464 16.35 -5.26 -13.61
C GLU A 464 16.66 -5.64 -12.15
N LEU A 465 15.62 -5.94 -11.37
CA LEU A 465 15.75 -6.50 -10.02
C LEU A 465 16.24 -7.95 -10.09
N SER A 466 17.56 -8.13 -10.18
CA SER A 466 18.23 -9.43 -10.16
C SER A 466 18.21 -10.06 -8.76
N VAL A 467 17.11 -10.77 -8.43
CA VAL A 467 17.05 -11.61 -7.23
C VAL A 467 17.94 -12.85 -7.45
N GLU A 468 19.20 -12.77 -7.03
CA GLU A 468 20.11 -13.92 -7.01
C GLU A 468 19.69 -14.93 -5.95
N TYR A 469 18.96 -15.97 -6.38
CA TYR A 469 18.82 -17.21 -5.64
C TYR A 469 20.01 -18.12 -5.98
N ASP A 470 20.96 -18.30 -5.05
CA ASP A 470 22.16 -19.13 -5.25
C ASP A 470 21.86 -20.64 -5.30
N GLY A 471 20.61 -21.03 -5.09
CA GLY A 471 20.14 -22.42 -5.12
C GLY A 471 20.34 -23.18 -3.81
N LEU A 472 21.02 -22.61 -2.81
CA LEU A 472 21.02 -23.13 -1.45
C LEU A 472 19.76 -22.63 -0.71
N ASP A 473 19.32 -23.34 0.33
CA ASP A 473 18.35 -22.82 1.30
C ASP A 473 18.77 -23.25 2.70
N VAL A 474 18.78 -22.32 3.65
CA VAL A 474 19.21 -22.56 5.03
C VAL A 474 18.16 -22.00 5.98
N ARG A 475 17.68 -22.83 6.89
CA ARG A 475 16.68 -22.46 7.89
C ARG A 475 17.17 -22.78 9.29
N LEU A 476 17.36 -21.75 10.12
CA LEU A 476 17.51 -21.90 11.56
C LEU A 476 16.14 -22.32 12.15
N VAL A 477 16.05 -23.55 12.65
CA VAL A 477 14.81 -24.18 13.15
C VAL A 477 14.55 -23.80 14.60
N SER A 478 15.60 -23.77 15.43
CA SER A 478 15.52 -23.33 16.82
C SER A 478 16.90 -22.97 17.37
N VAL A 479 16.95 -21.98 18.26
CA VAL A 479 18.09 -21.71 19.15
C VAL A 479 17.64 -21.99 20.58
N THR A 480 18.42 -22.76 21.32
CA THR A 480 18.22 -22.97 22.77
C THR A 480 19.52 -22.78 23.53
N THR A 481 19.44 -22.36 24.78
CA THR A 481 20.60 -22.06 25.64
C THR A 481 20.47 -22.73 26.99
N ILE A 482 21.58 -23.23 27.50
CA ILE A 482 21.79 -23.68 28.88
C ILE A 482 23.10 -23.06 29.39
N GLU A 483 23.37 -23.09 30.69
CA GLU A 483 24.62 -22.50 31.21
C GLU A 483 25.86 -23.12 30.55
N GLY A 484 26.72 -22.29 29.97
CA GLY A 484 27.93 -22.70 29.25
C GLY A 484 27.73 -23.15 27.79
N GLN A 485 26.49 -23.29 27.30
CA GLN A 485 26.20 -23.87 25.98
C GLN A 485 25.02 -23.22 25.26
N ILE A 486 25.20 -22.96 23.96
CA ILE A 486 24.13 -22.65 23.00
C ILE A 486 23.99 -23.82 22.02
N THR A 487 22.76 -24.15 21.64
CA THR A 487 22.43 -25.24 20.71
C THR A 487 21.59 -24.67 19.57
N THR A 488 22.03 -24.86 18.33
CA THR A 488 21.33 -24.41 17.13
C THR A 488 20.89 -25.62 16.31
N ARG A 489 19.59 -25.78 16.12
CA ARG A 489 19.03 -26.76 15.18
C ARG A 489 18.73 -26.04 13.88
N LEU A 490 19.20 -26.57 12.75
CA LEU A 490 19.06 -25.96 11.43
C LEU A 490 18.84 -27.01 10.34
N ARG A 491 18.15 -26.62 9.28
CA ARG A 491 17.98 -27.39 8.04
C ARG A 491 18.76 -26.72 6.92
N ILE A 492 19.39 -27.52 6.08
CA ILE A 492 20.03 -27.09 4.83
C ILE A 492 19.40 -27.88 3.69
N TYR A 493 18.99 -27.22 2.61
CA TYR A 493 18.48 -27.84 1.38
C TYR A 493 19.28 -27.34 0.17
N ASN A 494 19.53 -28.24 -0.78
CA ASN A 494 20.23 -27.94 -2.02
C ASN A 494 19.26 -27.99 -3.21
N GLY A 495 18.82 -26.83 -3.68
CA GLY A 495 18.05 -26.65 -4.92
C GLY A 495 18.91 -26.40 -6.17
N GLN A 496 20.24 -26.45 -6.08
CA GLN A 496 21.12 -26.39 -7.24
C GLN A 496 21.10 -27.70 -8.04
N THR A 497 21.50 -27.63 -9.31
CA THR A 497 21.77 -28.81 -10.15
C THR A 497 23.13 -29.47 -9.84
N THR A 498 23.92 -28.89 -8.94
CA THR A 498 25.24 -29.34 -8.50
C THR A 498 25.24 -29.79 -7.04
N ALA A 499 26.03 -30.79 -6.71
CA ALA A 499 26.21 -31.22 -5.32
C ALA A 499 27.11 -30.24 -4.55
N ILE A 500 26.71 -29.89 -3.33
CA ILE A 500 27.42 -28.98 -2.43
C ILE A 500 28.16 -29.81 -1.36
N TYR A 501 29.39 -29.44 -1.03
CA TYR A 501 30.18 -30.10 0.01
C TYR A 501 30.32 -29.16 1.21
N PHE A 502 29.99 -29.65 2.41
CA PHE A 502 30.03 -28.90 3.66
C PHE A 502 31.10 -29.48 4.60
N THR A 503 31.83 -28.58 5.24
CA THR A 503 32.81 -28.85 6.30
C THR A 503 32.44 -28.13 7.60
N GLN A 504 33.19 -28.39 8.67
CA GLN A 504 33.07 -27.67 9.95
C GLN A 504 33.32 -26.15 9.82
N ASP A 505 34.06 -25.69 8.82
CA ASP A 505 34.46 -24.28 8.67
C ASP A 505 33.44 -23.47 7.85
N ASP A 506 32.56 -24.15 7.09
CA ASP A 506 31.47 -23.55 6.32
C ASP A 506 30.27 -23.17 7.19
N ILE A 507 30.22 -23.66 8.44
CA ILE A 507 29.18 -23.37 9.43
C ILE A 507 29.84 -22.89 10.73
N TRP A 508 29.61 -21.64 11.12
CA TRP A 508 30.26 -21.05 12.29
C TRP A 508 29.36 -20.09 13.06
N LEU A 509 29.64 -19.95 14.37
CA LEU A 509 28.95 -19.03 15.27
C LEU A 509 29.95 -18.03 15.87
N SER A 510 29.67 -16.73 15.71
CA SER A 510 30.26 -15.65 16.50
C SER A 510 29.32 -15.30 17.66
N LEU A 511 29.87 -14.88 18.80
CA LEU A 511 29.13 -14.46 20.01
C LEU A 511 29.68 -13.13 20.54
N GLY A 512 28.82 -12.32 21.17
CA GLY A 512 29.26 -11.06 21.80
C GLY A 512 28.16 -10.22 22.45
N TYR A 513 28.57 -9.06 22.94
CA TYR A 513 27.76 -8.17 23.79
C TYR A 513 27.10 -7.00 23.03
N ALA A 514 27.10 -7.03 21.70
CA ALA A 514 26.40 -6.10 20.83
C ALA A 514 25.76 -6.86 19.65
N PRO A 515 24.69 -6.33 19.01
CA PRO A 515 24.13 -6.90 17.79
C PRO A 515 25.19 -7.09 16.69
N ASP A 516 25.04 -8.14 15.90
CA ASP A 516 25.99 -8.61 14.89
C ASP A 516 27.46 -8.65 15.35
N PRO A 517 27.80 -9.49 16.35
CA PRO A 517 29.10 -9.42 17.02
C PRO A 517 30.27 -9.73 16.07
N PRO A 518 31.26 -8.82 15.90
CA PRO A 518 32.46 -9.03 15.08
C PRO A 518 33.52 -9.88 15.82
N GLY A 519 33.06 -10.83 16.64
CA GLY A 519 33.88 -11.69 17.49
C GLY A 519 34.59 -12.83 16.73
N PRO A 520 35.32 -13.69 17.47
CA PRO A 520 35.92 -14.89 16.89
C PRO A 520 34.85 -15.82 16.34
N ARG A 521 35.10 -16.37 15.14
CA ARG A 521 34.25 -17.39 14.52
C ARG A 521 34.58 -18.74 15.14
N ASN A 522 33.65 -19.31 15.90
CA ASN A 522 33.76 -20.69 16.35
C ASN A 522 33.22 -21.60 15.22
N PRO A 523 34.02 -22.48 14.60
CA PRO A 523 33.55 -23.43 13.60
C PRO A 523 32.68 -24.52 14.25
N ALA A 524 31.94 -25.28 13.44
CA ALA A 524 31.06 -26.35 13.89
C ALA A 524 31.87 -27.60 14.36
N GLU A 525 32.61 -27.47 15.46
CA GLU A 525 33.49 -28.52 15.98
C GLU A 525 32.74 -29.84 16.20
N GLY A 526 33.23 -30.91 15.57
CA GLY A 526 32.61 -32.24 15.61
C GLY A 526 31.70 -32.56 14.42
N LEU A 527 31.32 -31.58 13.59
CA LEU A 527 30.61 -31.82 12.33
C LEU A 527 31.47 -32.67 11.38
N GLN A 528 31.01 -33.88 11.06
CA GLN A 528 31.63 -34.68 10.00
C GLN A 528 31.32 -34.05 8.64
N PRO A 529 32.32 -33.81 7.77
CA PRO A 529 32.08 -33.28 6.43
C PRO A 529 31.15 -34.18 5.60
N PHE A 530 30.26 -33.57 4.84
CA PHE A 530 29.25 -34.28 4.06
C PHE A 530 28.97 -33.61 2.71
N THR A 531 28.42 -34.38 1.78
CA THR A 531 27.96 -33.87 0.47
C THR A 531 26.44 -33.88 0.44
N LEU A 532 25.84 -32.73 0.11
CA LEU A 532 24.40 -32.56 -0.11
C LEU A 532 24.16 -32.55 -1.62
N LEU A 533 23.55 -33.62 -2.15
CA LEU A 533 23.25 -33.73 -3.59
C LEU A 533 22.10 -32.78 -3.98
N PRO A 534 21.88 -32.51 -5.29
CA PRO A 534 20.68 -31.83 -5.76
C PRO A 534 19.40 -32.42 -5.18
N GLU A 535 18.45 -31.55 -4.87
CA GLU A 535 17.13 -31.84 -4.30
C GLU A 535 17.15 -32.52 -2.91
N GLN A 536 18.30 -32.56 -2.22
CA GLN A 536 18.41 -33.11 -0.87
C GLN A 536 18.34 -32.05 0.24
N ALA A 537 17.75 -32.44 1.37
CA ALA A 537 17.82 -31.71 2.64
C ALA A 537 18.57 -32.51 3.72
N VAL A 538 19.15 -31.79 4.67
CA VAL A 538 19.76 -32.34 5.90
C VAL A 538 19.34 -31.51 7.12
N ASP A 539 19.01 -32.18 8.22
CA ASP A 539 18.80 -31.56 9.53
C ASP A 539 20.07 -31.72 10.38
N LEU A 540 20.61 -30.60 10.86
CA LEU A 540 21.77 -30.55 11.75
C LEU A 540 21.37 -30.00 13.12
N THR A 541 21.98 -30.55 14.18
CA THR A 541 21.92 -29.99 15.53
C THR A 541 23.35 -29.75 15.98
N LEU A 542 23.72 -28.48 16.10
CA LEU A 542 25.08 -28.05 16.45
C LEU A 542 25.10 -27.48 17.86
N VAL A 543 26.17 -27.77 18.58
CA VAL A 543 26.38 -27.42 19.99
C VAL A 543 27.64 -26.57 20.07
N TRP A 544 27.54 -25.42 20.74
CA TRP A 544 28.61 -24.43 20.84
C TRP A 544 28.79 -24.00 22.29
N TYR A 545 30.02 -23.63 22.64
CA TYR A 545 30.30 -22.96 23.91
C TYR A 545 29.63 -21.57 23.95
N TRP A 546 29.12 -21.18 25.12
CA TRP A 546 28.46 -19.90 25.35
C TRP A 546 28.84 -19.34 26.73
N GLY A 547 29.50 -18.19 26.75
CA GLY A 547 29.90 -17.46 27.96
C GLY A 547 28.80 -16.58 28.55
N GLY A 548 27.56 -16.72 28.06
CA GLY A 548 26.42 -15.89 28.47
C GLY A 548 26.24 -14.61 27.66
N GLU A 549 26.87 -14.52 26.49
CA GLU A 549 26.76 -13.39 25.55
C GLU A 549 25.30 -13.19 25.09
N PRO A 550 24.75 -11.96 25.09
CA PRO A 550 23.36 -11.72 24.71
C PRO A 550 23.10 -11.74 23.19
N PHE A 551 24.15 -11.71 22.35
CA PHE A 551 24.02 -11.75 20.89
C PHE A 551 24.96 -12.78 20.26
N GLY A 552 24.54 -13.29 19.10
CA GLY A 552 25.34 -14.12 18.22
C GLY A 552 25.07 -13.84 16.75
N ALA A 553 26.01 -14.26 15.90
CA ALA A 553 25.86 -14.31 14.45
C ALA A 553 26.25 -15.70 13.97
N LEU A 554 25.26 -16.51 13.58
CA LEU A 554 25.44 -17.81 12.96
C LEU A 554 25.55 -17.63 11.45
N GLN A 555 26.51 -18.28 10.80
CA GLN A 555 26.64 -18.29 9.34
C GLN A 555 26.75 -19.72 8.81
N VAL A 556 26.14 -19.97 7.65
CA VAL A 556 26.17 -21.22 6.88
C VAL A 556 26.40 -20.85 5.42
N GLY A 557 27.63 -20.99 4.93
CA GLY A 557 28.00 -20.53 3.58
C GLY A 557 27.73 -19.03 3.40
N THR A 558 26.80 -18.68 2.51
CA THR A 558 26.29 -17.31 2.24
C THR A 558 25.27 -16.82 3.27
N TYR A 559 24.54 -17.71 3.95
CA TYR A 559 23.43 -17.39 4.84
C TYR A 559 23.90 -16.95 6.22
N ARG A 560 23.35 -15.85 6.75
CA ARG A 560 23.72 -15.29 8.06
C ARG A 560 22.48 -14.96 8.90
N PHE A 561 22.47 -15.43 10.14
CA PHE A 561 21.38 -15.26 11.10
C PHE A 561 21.87 -14.46 12.31
N ALA A 562 21.22 -13.34 12.59
CA ALA A 562 21.36 -12.68 13.89
C ALA A 562 20.62 -13.50 14.95
N ILE A 563 21.26 -13.73 16.09
CA ILE A 563 20.69 -14.42 17.24
C ILE A 563 20.70 -13.43 18.40
N GLN A 564 19.53 -13.20 19.02
CA GLN A 564 19.41 -12.44 20.25
C GLN A 564 18.91 -13.36 21.36
N ILE A 565 19.64 -13.40 22.48
CA ILE A 565 19.43 -14.35 23.57
C ILE A 565 18.84 -13.59 24.75
N HIS A 566 17.51 -13.59 24.79
CA HIS A 566 16.76 -13.01 25.90
C HIS A 566 16.88 -13.95 27.10
N ARG A 567 17.56 -13.51 28.16
CA ARG A 567 17.53 -14.22 29.44
C ARG A 567 16.15 -14.04 30.07
N SER A 568 15.37 -15.12 30.11
CA SER A 568 14.22 -15.22 31.00
C SER A 568 14.70 -15.16 32.45
N ASN A 569 14.15 -14.22 33.23
CA ASN A 569 14.48 -14.05 34.65
C ASN A 569 13.82 -15.12 35.53
#